data_AF-A0A3N4HUN4-F1
#
_entry.id   AF-A0A3N4HUN4-F1
#
_cell.length_a   1.000
_cell.length_b   1.000
_cell.length_c   1.000
_cell.angle_alpha   90.00
_cell.angle_beta   90.00
_cell.angle_gamma   90.00
#
_symmetry.space_group_name_H-M   'P 1'
#
loop_
_entity.id
_entity.type
_entity.pdbx_description
1 polymer ?
#
loop_
_entity_poly.entity_id
_entity_poly.type
_entity_poly.pdbx_seq_one_letter_code
_entity_poly.pdbx_strand_id
1 'polypeptide(L)'
;MPQGILKPRKPSTLPSKAKSGYKAGNSGLKKGGRVLPPKQKGLKRSWELQKKCSGGIIKQTEKSLAAKAGHLEILKGGKKERKEIEAEKAAKAAKANGTA
;
A
#
# COMPACT_ATOMS: atom_id res chain seq x y z
N MET A 1 55.61 26.31 -41.10
CA MET A 1 55.67 27.20 -39.92
C MET A 1 54.59 26.78 -38.93
N PRO A 2 54.89 26.03 -37.87
CA PRO A 2 53.87 25.56 -36.92
C PRO A 2 53.40 26.72 -36.03
N GLN A 3 52.15 27.16 -36.20
CA GLN A 3 51.52 28.19 -35.37
C GLN A 3 50.77 27.55 -34.19
N GLY A 4 51.28 27.79 -32.98
CA GLY A 4 50.43 28.15 -31.84
C GLY A 4 50.05 27.04 -30.85
N ILE A 5 50.66 27.08 -29.67
CA ILE A 5 50.32 26.32 -28.47
C ILE A 5 48.91 26.71 -27.97
N LEU A 6 48.03 25.73 -27.75
CA LEU A 6 46.69 25.94 -27.21
C LEU A 6 46.78 26.32 -25.72
N LYS A 7 46.19 27.47 -25.35
CA LYS A 7 46.19 28.04 -24.00
C LYS A 7 45.31 27.20 -23.06
N PRO A 8 45.82 26.65 -21.94
CA PRO A 8 44.98 25.90 -21.00
C PRO A 8 44.07 26.87 -20.21
N ARG A 9 42.75 26.65 -20.25
CA ARG A 9 41.78 27.31 -19.37
C ARG A 9 41.92 26.73 -17.95
N LYS A 10 42.05 27.61 -16.94
CA LYS A 10 42.02 27.25 -15.51
C LYS A 10 40.67 26.60 -15.15
N PRO A 11 40.63 25.56 -14.30
CA PRO A 11 39.38 25.04 -13.75
C PRO A 11 38.81 26.01 -12.70
N SER A 12 37.55 26.41 -12.87
CA SER A 12 36.83 27.28 -11.93
C SER A 12 36.37 26.48 -10.70
N THR A 13 37.24 26.32 -9.72
CA THR A 13 36.89 25.75 -8.41
C THR A 13 36.46 26.85 -7.44
N LEU A 14 35.22 27.32 -7.52
CA LEU A 14 34.51 27.95 -6.40
C LEU A 14 32.99 27.74 -6.58
N PRO A 15 32.28 27.09 -5.63
CA PRO A 15 30.82 27.07 -5.63
C PRO A 15 30.31 28.46 -5.17
N SER A 16 29.61 29.18 -6.05
CA SER A 16 28.96 30.42 -5.67
C SER A 16 27.84 30.13 -4.67
N LYS A 17 28.09 30.44 -3.41
CA LYS A 17 27.11 30.45 -2.33
C LYS A 17 26.11 31.58 -2.58
N ALA A 18 25.00 31.27 -3.25
CA ALA A 18 23.86 32.18 -3.37
C ALA A 18 22.81 31.87 -2.29
N LYS A 19 22.39 32.93 -1.61
CA LYS A 19 21.62 32.97 -0.37
C LYS A 19 20.13 32.63 -0.57
N SER A 20 19.56 32.04 0.48
CA SER A 20 18.24 32.38 1.04
C SER A 20 17.02 32.30 0.12
N GLY A 21 16.41 31.11 0.08
CA GLY A 21 14.97 30.96 -0.10
C GLY A 21 14.42 30.16 1.09
N TYR A 22 14.00 30.86 2.15
CA TYR A 22 13.31 30.24 3.27
C TYR A 22 12.03 29.54 2.77
N LYS A 23 12.01 28.21 2.83
CA LYS A 23 10.80 27.46 3.19
C LYS A 23 11.10 26.74 4.50
N ALA A 24 11.06 27.50 5.58
CA ALA A 24 10.85 26.93 6.91
C ALA A 24 9.47 26.25 6.87
N GLY A 25 9.44 24.92 6.91
CA GLY A 25 8.19 24.19 6.81
C GLY A 25 8.34 22.68 6.62
N ASN A 26 9.20 22.03 7.39
CA ASN A 26 8.87 20.80 8.12
C ASN A 26 10.13 20.30 8.85
N SER A 27 10.32 20.72 10.11
CA SER A 27 11.12 19.96 11.08
C SER A 27 10.34 18.77 11.65
N GLY A 28 9.29 18.31 10.96
CA GLY A 28 8.59 17.07 11.29
C GLY A 28 9.46 15.87 10.95
N LEU A 29 9.32 14.79 11.74
CA LEU A 29 9.99 13.50 11.54
C LEU A 29 10.16 13.19 10.05
N LYS A 30 11.40 12.84 9.64
CA LYS A 30 11.71 12.45 8.27
C LYS A 30 10.62 11.48 7.82
N LYS A 31 9.79 11.90 6.86
CA LYS A 31 8.75 11.02 6.28
C LYS A 31 9.48 9.74 5.87
N GLY A 32 9.14 8.62 6.51
CA GLY A 32 9.72 7.32 6.18
C GLY A 32 9.63 7.06 4.67
N GLY A 33 10.49 6.20 4.14
CA GLY A 33 10.54 5.89 2.71
C GLY A 33 9.15 5.60 2.16
N ARG A 34 8.58 6.54 1.39
CA ARG A 34 7.26 6.36 0.80
C ARG A 34 7.40 5.36 -0.34
N VAL A 35 6.62 4.29 -0.32
CA VAL A 35 6.48 3.43 -1.50
C VAL A 35 5.77 4.23 -2.57
N LEU A 36 6.53 4.67 -3.59
CA LEU A 36 5.98 5.40 -4.72
C LEU A 36 5.23 4.41 -5.62
N PRO A 37 3.97 4.67 -5.99
CA PRO A 37 3.25 3.80 -6.91
C PRO A 37 3.93 3.79 -8.28
N PRO A 38 3.86 2.67 -9.02
CA PRO A 38 4.44 2.60 -10.35
C PRO A 38 3.79 3.63 -11.27
N LYS A 39 4.62 4.30 -12.09
CA LYS A 39 4.14 5.37 -12.99
C LYS A 39 3.43 4.82 -14.23
N GLN A 40 3.84 3.64 -14.70
CA GLN A 40 3.30 3.02 -15.91
C GLN A 40 1.94 2.36 -15.67
N LYS A 41 1.01 2.50 -16.63
CA LYS A 41 -0.37 2.00 -16.52
C LYS A 41 -0.45 0.48 -16.29
N GLY A 42 0.37 -0.32 -16.99
CA GLY A 42 0.39 -1.78 -16.84
C GLY A 42 0.78 -2.22 -15.43
N LEU A 43 1.85 -1.62 -14.88
CA LEU A 43 2.33 -1.94 -13.54
C LEU A 43 1.37 -1.50 -12.42
N LYS A 44 0.57 -0.44 -12.64
CA LYS A 44 -0.47 -0.03 -11.67
C LYS A 44 -1.52 -1.13 -11.48
N ARG A 45 -1.96 -1.77 -12.57
CA ARG A 45 -2.96 -2.85 -12.51
C ARG A 45 -2.45 -4.05 -11.70
N SER A 46 -1.21 -4.49 -11.95
CA SER A 46 -0.60 -5.60 -11.22
C SER A 46 -0.39 -5.27 -9.74
N TRP A 47 0.02 -4.04 -9.42
CA TRP A 47 0.19 -3.58 -8.05
C TRP A 47 -1.14 -3.49 -7.27
N GLU A 48 -2.21 -3.02 -7.91
CA GLU A 48 -3.55 -3.01 -7.33
C GLU A 48 -4.09 -4.42 -7.10
N LEU A 49 -3.87 -5.34 -8.04
CA LEU A 49 -4.22 -6.75 -7.89
C LEU A 49 -3.46 -7.38 -6.72
N GLN A 50 -2.15 -7.14 -6.63
CA GLN A 50 -1.33 -7.64 -5.53
C GLN A 50 -1.86 -7.17 -4.16
N LYS A 51 -2.25 -5.88 -4.05
CA LYS A 51 -2.85 -5.34 -2.82
C LYS A 51 -4.20 -5.96 -2.47
N LYS A 52 -5.06 -6.19 -3.46
CA LYS A 52 -6.38 -6.81 -3.25
C LYS A 52 -6.22 -8.26 -2.80
N CYS A 53 -5.35 -9.02 -3.46
CA CYS A 53 -5.08 -10.41 -3.13
C CYS A 53 -4.40 -10.55 -1.76
N SER A 54 -3.41 -9.71 -1.45
CA SER A 54 -2.69 -9.79 -0.17
C SER A 54 -3.62 -9.49 1.01
N GLY A 55 -4.51 -8.49 0.91
CA GLY A 55 -5.46 -8.18 1.97
C GLY A 55 -6.47 -9.29 2.24
N GLY A 56 -6.90 -10.03 1.21
CA GLY A 56 -7.78 -11.18 1.36
C GLY A 56 -7.09 -12.38 2.02
N ILE A 57 -5.87 -12.70 1.57
CA ILE A 57 -5.06 -13.79 2.14
C ILE A 57 -4.75 -13.51 3.61
N ILE A 58 -4.36 -12.28 3.96
CA ILE A 58 -4.09 -11.89 5.36
C ILE A 58 -5.33 -12.13 6.24
N LYS A 59 -6.51 -11.68 5.80
CA LYS A 59 -7.76 -11.93 6.53
C LYS A 59 -8.07 -13.42 6.71
N GLN A 60 -7.85 -14.24 5.68
CA GLN A 60 -8.04 -15.68 5.80
C GLN A 60 -7.04 -16.31 6.78
N THR A 61 -5.78 -15.89 6.74
CA THR A 61 -4.76 -16.36 7.68
C THR A 61 -5.06 -15.94 9.13
N GLU A 62 -5.52 -14.70 9.35
CA GLU A 62 -5.99 -14.22 10.65
C GLU A 62 -7.19 -15.03 11.16
N LYS A 63 -8.17 -15.31 10.28
CA LYS A 63 -9.30 -16.19 10.61
C LYS A 63 -8.83 -17.60 11.00
N SER A 64 -7.89 -18.18 10.25
CA SER A 64 -7.33 -19.51 10.57
C SER A 64 -6.55 -19.52 11.88
N LEU A 65 -5.79 -18.47 12.19
CA LEU A 65 -5.06 -18.34 13.46
C LEU A 65 -6.01 -18.16 14.64
N ALA A 66 -7.04 -17.32 14.52
CA ALA A 66 -8.06 -17.13 15.55
C ALA A 66 -8.85 -18.42 15.84
N ALA A 67 -9.17 -19.20 14.80
CA ALA A 67 -9.82 -20.50 14.94
C ALA A 67 -8.94 -21.50 15.71
N LYS A 68 -7.66 -21.56 15.37
CA LYS A 68 -6.68 -22.43 16.03
C LYS A 68 -6.41 -22.02 17.47
N ALA A 69 -6.39 -20.72 17.76
CA ALA A 69 -6.20 -20.19 19.11
C ALA A 69 -7.46 -20.29 20.00
N GLY A 70 -8.58 -20.81 19.47
CA GLY A 70 -9.83 -20.96 20.23
C GLY A 70 -10.56 -19.64 20.53
N HIS A 71 -10.07 -18.50 20.01
CA HIS A 71 -10.68 -17.19 20.25
C HIS A 71 -11.78 -16.91 19.23
N LEU A 72 -12.85 -17.71 19.32
CA LEU A 72 -14.02 -17.67 18.44
C LEU A 72 -14.80 -16.33 18.48
N GLU A 73 -14.54 -15.48 19.48
CA GLU A 73 -15.18 -14.17 19.59
C GLU A 73 -14.66 -13.14 18.57
N ILE A 74 -13.44 -13.32 18.07
CA ILE A 74 -12.89 -12.51 16.96
C ILE A 74 -13.46 -12.96 15.60
N LEU A 75 -13.86 -14.24 15.49
CA LEU A 75 -14.36 -14.84 14.24
C LEU A 75 -15.84 -14.59 13.97
N LYS A 76 -16.66 -14.42 15.02
CA LYS A 76 -18.05 -13.94 14.88
C LYS A 76 -18.03 -12.42 14.68
N GLY A 77 -17.51 -12.01 13.53
CA GLY A 77 -17.38 -10.60 13.14
C GLY A 77 -18.71 -9.85 13.07
N GLY A 78 -18.56 -8.54 12.82
CA GLY A 78 -19.58 -7.51 13.05
C GLY A 78 -20.89 -7.64 12.27
N LYS A 79 -21.76 -6.62 12.42
CA LYS A 79 -23.18 -6.60 12.01
C LYS A 79 -23.49 -7.16 10.60
N LYS A 80 -22.59 -7.07 9.61
CA LYS A 80 -22.82 -7.60 8.25
C LYS A 80 -22.70 -9.12 8.18
N GLU A 81 -21.63 -9.68 8.74
CA GLU A 81 -21.42 -11.14 8.73
C GLU A 81 -22.50 -11.85 9.56
N ARG A 82 -22.99 -11.23 10.65
CA ARG A 82 -24.16 -11.74 11.40
C ARG A 82 -25.43 -11.81 10.56
N LYS A 83 -25.72 -10.76 9.79
CA LYS A 83 -26.89 -10.72 8.90
C LYS A 83 -26.78 -11.73 7.76
N GLU A 84 -25.59 -11.93 7.21
CA GLU A 84 -25.35 -12.93 6.17
C GLU A 84 -25.53 -14.36 6.72
N ILE A 85 -25.03 -14.64 7.93
CA ILE A 85 -25.23 -15.93 8.60
C ILE A 85 -26.71 -16.15 8.96
N GLU A 86 -27.41 -15.12 9.43
CA GLU A 86 -28.85 -15.17 9.72
C GLU A 86 -29.68 -15.39 8.46
N ALA A 87 -29.35 -14.70 7.36
CA ALA A 87 -29.99 -14.87 6.06
C ALA A 87 -29.73 -16.27 5.48
N GLU A 88 -28.51 -16.79 5.58
CA GLU A 88 -28.17 -18.14 5.15
C GLU A 88 -28.93 -19.19 5.97
N LYS A 89 -29.01 -19.01 7.29
CA LYS A 89 -29.81 -19.88 8.17
C LYS A 89 -31.30 -19.82 7.86
N ALA A 90 -31.85 -18.63 7.60
CA ALA A 90 -33.25 -18.45 7.22
C ALA A 90 -33.56 -19.10 5.87
N ALA A 91 -32.67 -18.96 4.88
CA ALA A 91 -32.80 -19.61 3.58
C ALA A 91 -32.70 -21.14 3.67
N LYS A 92 -31.84 -21.66 4.56
CA LYS A 92 -31.75 -23.10 4.82
C LYS A 92 -32.99 -23.64 5.52
N ALA A 93 -33.56 -22.89 6.47
CA ALA A 93 -34.82 -23.24 7.14
C ALA A 93 -36.02 -23.22 6.19
N ALA A 94 -36.10 -22.25 5.27
CA ALA A 94 -37.14 -22.19 4.24
C ALA A 94 -37.06 -23.38 3.27
N LYS A 95 -35.85 -23.80 2.88
CA LYS A 95 -35.66 -25.00 2.04
C LYS A 95 -35.96 -26.30 2.78
N ALA A 96 -35.72 -26.37 4.09
CA ALA A 96 -36.05 -27.53 4.90
C ALA A 96 -37.57 -27.68 5.15
N ASN A 97 -38.31 -26.56 5.15
CA ASN A 97 -39.75 -26.54 5.37
C ASN A 97 -40.59 -26.69 4.08
N GLY A 98 -39.97 -26.99 2.93
CA GLY A 98 -40.64 -27.51 1.74
C GLY A 98 -41.89 -26.75 1.29
N THR A 99 -41.74 -25.51 0.81
CA THR A 99 -42.74 -24.90 -0.08
C THR A 99 -42.18 -24.90 -1.50
N ALA A 100 -42.59 -25.89 -2.28
CA ALA A 100 -42.48 -25.89 -3.75
C ALA A 100 -43.66 -25.12 -4.35
#